data_AF-A0A4Y7SFC2-F1
#
_entry.id   AF-A0A4Y7SFC2-F1
#
_cell.length_a   1.000
_cell.length_b   1.000
_cell.length_c   1.000
_cell.angle_alpha   90.00
_cell.angle_beta   90.00
_cell.angle_gamma   90.00
#
_symmetry.space_group_name_H-M   'P 1'
#
loop_
_entity.id
_entity.type
_entity.pdbx_description
1 polymer ?
#
loop_
_entity_poly.entity_id
_entity_poly.type
_entity_poly.pdbx_seq_one_letter_code
_entity_poly.pdbx_strand_id
1 'polypeptide(L)'
;LTSLPLTAAFPSYGSLAGLSERELASIIPSLKETLPGKVPGPLKFNGTKLINDAAHPWKPLRPGDIRGPCPGLNTLASHGYLPRDGVATPAQIINAVQEGFNMESQTARFTTYAAFLVDGNLVTDLVSIGEKTRKTGPDPPKPAIVGGLNTHAVFEGDASLTRADIFFGDNHSFNQTLWDQMGYTKTVAAELRFARIQESIATNPQFDFTAPRYFTAYAEATFPYVFFGDGRVPLKPDGTFGQQVPEDYHRPATPSGPSGASALFEAHPVQPGKNANGINSYTPDPDSADFSNFCLLYTSFASTIVQGLYPNPKGVLRRNLIINLQNLFDAMEGRDCEQDDETVLHKGIALGASLRQAGRASRWSCLSPRAGRSWIPSSEYLQISPRYSLAPQVLWSSPLSRVNYRGPQRYRSSESNGSAIGSLRFGGQAGLRVGTYIPFAEAAIGTMSLRKEIQAFRLSDDLGE
;
A
#
# COMPACT_ATOMS: atom_id res chain seq x y z
N LEU A 1 42.29 -40.48 22.46
CA LEU A 1 41.95 -40.09 21.08
C LEU A 1 40.63 -39.35 21.11
N THR A 2 40.74 -38.02 21.01
CA THR A 2 39.79 -37.08 20.39
C THR A 2 38.30 -37.41 20.35
N SER A 3 37.58 -36.63 21.15
CA SER A 3 36.21 -36.17 20.90
C SER A 3 35.98 -35.78 19.43
N LEU A 4 34.88 -36.25 18.85
CA LEU A 4 34.23 -35.61 17.71
C LEU A 4 32.90 -35.01 18.20
N PRO A 5 32.59 -33.75 17.83
CA PRO A 5 31.47 -33.03 18.40
C PRO A 5 30.15 -33.50 17.76
N LEU A 6 29.09 -33.50 18.58
CA LEU A 6 27.72 -33.44 18.09
C LEU A 6 27.63 -32.25 17.12
N THR A 7 27.38 -32.53 15.85
CA THR A 7 26.84 -31.55 14.91
C THR A 7 25.49 -31.10 15.47
N ALA A 8 25.48 -29.97 16.17
CA ALA A 8 24.26 -29.21 16.45
C ALA A 8 23.77 -28.65 15.11
N ALA A 9 23.03 -29.48 14.36
CA ALA A 9 22.23 -29.00 13.25
C ALA A 9 21.13 -28.12 13.84
N PHE A 10 21.40 -26.81 13.93
CA PHE A 10 20.35 -25.84 14.17
C PHE A 10 19.26 -26.08 13.12
N PRO A 11 17.98 -26.24 13.52
CA PRO A 11 16.93 -26.29 12.54
C PRO A 11 16.99 -24.98 11.77
N SER A 12 17.09 -25.07 10.43
CA SER A 12 17.22 -23.94 9.49
C SER A 12 16.05 -22.95 9.50
N TYR A 13 15.18 -23.04 10.50
CA TYR A 13 13.88 -22.39 10.62
C TYR A 13 13.59 -21.85 12.04
N GLY A 14 14.60 -21.80 12.93
CA GLY A 14 14.48 -21.15 14.23
C GLY A 14 14.62 -19.64 14.12
N SER A 15 13.81 -18.89 14.88
CA SER A 15 14.09 -17.46 15.09
C SER A 15 15.49 -17.30 15.67
N LEU A 16 16.21 -16.24 15.29
CA LEU A 16 17.46 -15.87 15.98
C LEU A 16 17.22 -15.44 17.45
N ALA A 17 15.96 -15.28 17.86
CA ALA A 17 15.58 -14.96 19.23
C ALA A 17 15.90 -16.11 20.21
N GLY A 18 16.41 -15.77 21.39
CA GLY A 18 16.72 -16.72 22.47
C GLY A 18 18.10 -17.38 22.38
N LEU A 19 18.85 -17.12 21.31
CA LEU A 19 20.21 -17.60 21.14
C LEU A 19 21.19 -16.74 21.95
N SER A 20 22.16 -17.39 22.59
CA SER A 20 23.26 -16.72 23.25
C SER A 20 24.12 -15.95 22.23
N GLU A 21 24.86 -14.94 22.69
CA GLU A 21 25.79 -14.19 21.83
C GLU A 21 26.79 -15.11 21.11
N ARG A 22 27.16 -16.23 21.72
CA ARG A 22 28.05 -17.24 21.14
C ARG A 22 27.39 -18.03 20.00
N GLU A 23 26.10 -18.34 20.10
CA GLU A 23 25.33 -19.02 19.04
C GLU A 23 25.00 -18.08 17.89
N LEU A 24 24.67 -16.83 18.20
CA LEU A 24 24.55 -15.77 17.19
C LEU A 24 25.88 -15.58 16.46
N ALA A 25 27.01 -15.57 17.17
CA ALA A 25 28.33 -15.45 16.56
C ALA A 25 28.71 -16.64 15.67
N SER A 26 28.11 -17.83 15.84
CA SER A 26 28.32 -18.98 14.95
C SER A 26 27.35 -19.02 13.76
N ILE A 27 26.13 -18.47 13.91
CA ILE A 27 25.09 -18.45 12.86
C ILE A 27 25.22 -17.22 11.95
N ILE A 28 25.52 -16.03 12.49
CA ILE A 28 25.65 -14.78 11.72
C ILE A 28 26.64 -14.93 10.55
N PRO A 29 27.82 -15.57 10.70
CA PRO A 29 28.72 -15.80 9.57
C PRO A 29 28.15 -16.69 8.46
N SER A 30 27.10 -17.47 8.73
CA SER A 30 26.39 -18.29 7.74
C SER A 30 25.23 -17.55 7.07
N LEU A 31 24.80 -16.41 7.62
CA LEU A 31 23.79 -15.55 7.00
C LEU A 31 24.48 -14.71 5.92
N LYS A 32 23.91 -14.70 4.72
CA LYS A 32 24.31 -13.76 3.68
C LYS A 32 23.73 -12.39 3.99
N GLU A 33 24.30 -11.73 5.01
CA GLU A 33 23.95 -10.35 5.34
C GLU A 33 24.18 -9.46 4.12
N THR A 34 23.21 -8.62 3.81
CA THR A 34 23.27 -7.73 2.66
C THR A 34 23.17 -6.30 3.15
N LEU A 35 24.09 -5.46 2.72
CA LEU A 35 23.96 -4.02 2.89
C LEU A 35 22.86 -3.54 1.93
N PRO A 36 21.87 -2.73 2.37
CA PRO A 36 20.82 -2.25 1.50
C PRO A 36 21.41 -1.63 0.22
N GLY A 37 20.86 -2.03 -0.92
CA GLY A 37 21.34 -1.59 -2.22
C GLY A 37 21.22 -0.07 -2.43
N LYS A 38 21.92 0.45 -3.43
CA LYS A 38 21.76 1.86 -3.85
C LYS A 38 20.32 2.09 -4.29
N VAL A 39 19.68 3.13 -3.74
CA VAL A 39 18.33 3.55 -4.14
C VAL A 39 18.35 4.00 -5.61
N PRO A 40 17.52 3.41 -6.49
CA PRO A 40 17.43 3.88 -7.87
C PRO A 40 16.87 5.30 -7.95
N GLY A 41 17.48 6.12 -8.81
CA GLY A 41 16.96 7.45 -9.14
C GLY A 41 15.86 7.42 -10.20
N PRO A 42 15.40 8.60 -10.65
CA PRO A 42 14.45 8.72 -11.75
C PRO A 42 14.96 8.09 -13.06
N LEU A 43 14.03 7.63 -13.88
CA LEU A 43 14.36 7.12 -15.21
C LEU A 43 15.04 8.18 -16.09
N LYS A 44 16.04 7.75 -16.84
CA LYS A 44 16.63 8.59 -17.91
C LYS A 44 15.67 8.75 -19.08
N PHE A 45 15.02 7.67 -19.50
CA PHE A 45 13.96 7.70 -20.49
C PHE A 45 12.62 7.49 -19.78
N ASN A 46 11.80 8.53 -19.75
CA ASN A 46 10.54 8.58 -19.03
C ASN A 46 9.33 8.75 -19.95
N GLY A 47 9.49 8.54 -21.26
CA GLY A 47 8.40 8.54 -22.23
C GLY A 47 7.63 7.23 -22.29
N THR A 48 6.61 7.20 -23.15
CA THR A 48 5.86 5.98 -23.46
C THR A 48 6.77 4.94 -24.12
N LYS A 49 6.56 3.67 -23.81
CA LYS A 49 7.23 2.53 -24.45
C LYS A 49 6.37 1.28 -24.32
N LEU A 50 6.51 0.35 -25.28
CA LEU A 50 5.94 -0.98 -25.21
C LEU A 50 6.49 -1.72 -23.98
N ILE A 51 5.60 -2.35 -23.21
CA ILE A 51 5.95 -3.03 -21.95
C ILE A 51 5.89 -4.54 -22.11
N ASN A 52 4.92 -5.05 -22.86
CA ASN A 52 4.86 -6.45 -23.24
C ASN A 52 5.74 -6.71 -24.47
N ASP A 53 7.04 -6.46 -24.31
CA ASP A 53 8.04 -6.67 -25.36
C ASP A 53 8.64 -8.08 -25.31
N ALA A 54 9.50 -8.40 -26.28
CA ALA A 54 10.15 -9.70 -26.37
C ALA A 54 11.06 -10.04 -25.16
N ALA A 55 11.55 -9.04 -24.42
CA ALA A 55 12.35 -9.23 -23.21
C ALA A 55 11.47 -9.45 -21.97
N HIS A 56 10.23 -8.92 -21.96
CA HIS A 56 9.29 -8.99 -20.86
C HIS A 56 7.95 -9.65 -21.23
N PRO A 57 7.95 -10.86 -21.84
CA PRO A 57 6.72 -11.54 -22.18
C PRO A 57 6.00 -12.00 -20.92
N TRP A 58 4.66 -12.00 -20.95
CA TRP A 58 3.87 -12.66 -19.93
C TRP A 58 4.21 -14.16 -19.87
N LYS A 59 4.26 -14.72 -18.65
CA LYS A 59 4.35 -16.17 -18.44
C LYS A 59 3.42 -16.59 -17.31
N PRO A 60 2.79 -17.78 -17.42
CA PRO A 60 1.96 -18.32 -16.34
C PRO A 60 2.82 -18.61 -15.09
N LEU A 61 2.16 -18.64 -13.94
CA LEU A 61 2.78 -18.98 -12.67
C LEU A 61 3.31 -20.41 -12.68
N ARG A 62 4.51 -20.58 -12.12
CA ARG A 62 5.10 -21.88 -11.81
C ARG A 62 4.81 -22.25 -10.35
N PRO A 63 4.90 -23.54 -9.99
CA PRO A 63 4.85 -23.93 -8.58
C PRO A 63 5.88 -23.16 -7.75
N GLY A 64 5.41 -22.46 -6.72
CA GLY A 64 6.24 -21.64 -5.83
C GLY A 64 6.47 -20.19 -6.28
N ASP A 65 5.90 -19.76 -7.41
CA ASP A 65 5.82 -18.33 -7.75
C ASP A 65 4.77 -17.65 -6.88
N ILE A 66 5.12 -16.52 -6.27
CA ILE A 66 4.26 -15.81 -5.32
C ILE A 66 3.65 -14.58 -5.98
N ARG A 67 2.36 -14.37 -5.74
CA ARG A 67 1.59 -13.17 -6.06
C ARG A 67 0.82 -12.75 -4.83
N GLY A 68 0.39 -11.50 -4.81
CA GLY A 68 -0.29 -10.95 -3.65
C GLY A 68 -1.37 -9.93 -4.00
N PRO A 69 -1.61 -8.98 -3.09
CA PRO A 69 -2.72 -8.03 -3.19
C PRO A 69 -2.48 -6.94 -4.26
N CYS A 70 -1.22 -6.58 -4.53
CA CYS A 70 -0.89 -5.51 -5.46
C CYS A 70 -0.93 -5.97 -6.94
N PRO A 71 -1.92 -5.55 -7.76
CA PRO A 71 -1.99 -5.96 -9.16
C PRO A 71 -0.80 -5.45 -10.01
N GLY A 72 -0.23 -4.30 -9.66
CA GLY A 72 0.95 -3.74 -10.34
C GLY A 72 2.17 -4.65 -10.19
N LEU A 73 2.57 -4.96 -8.95
CA LEU A 73 3.72 -5.84 -8.69
C LEU A 73 3.51 -7.25 -9.24
N ASN A 74 2.27 -7.77 -9.14
CA ASN A 74 1.92 -9.06 -9.70
C ASN A 74 2.16 -9.13 -11.21
N THR A 75 1.75 -8.07 -11.93
CA THR A 75 1.94 -7.94 -13.37
C THR A 75 3.43 -7.82 -13.72
N LEU A 76 4.18 -7.01 -12.99
CA LEU A 76 5.63 -6.84 -13.22
C LEU A 76 6.39 -8.15 -13.00
N ALA A 77 6.03 -8.95 -12.00
CA ALA A 77 6.60 -10.28 -11.80
C ALA A 77 6.18 -11.25 -12.91
N SER A 78 4.92 -11.22 -13.34
CA SER A 78 4.44 -12.08 -14.45
C SER A 78 5.00 -11.70 -15.82
N HIS A 79 5.51 -10.49 -15.99
CA HIS A 79 6.23 -10.04 -17.19
C HIS A 79 7.76 -10.09 -17.04
N GLY A 80 8.29 -10.36 -15.84
CA GLY A 80 9.73 -10.50 -15.61
C GLY A 80 10.48 -9.18 -15.43
N TYR A 81 9.79 -8.06 -15.21
CA TYR A 81 10.39 -6.83 -14.68
C TYR A 81 10.85 -7.02 -13.24
N LEU A 82 10.14 -7.87 -12.49
CA LEU A 82 10.57 -8.41 -11.21
C LEU A 82 10.98 -9.88 -11.35
N PRO A 83 11.75 -10.43 -10.40
CA PRO A 83 11.88 -11.87 -10.25
C PRO A 83 10.50 -12.54 -10.30
N ARG A 84 10.33 -13.45 -11.25
CA ARG A 84 9.01 -14.05 -11.56
C ARG A 84 8.43 -14.84 -10.40
N ASP A 85 9.29 -15.24 -9.49
CA ASP A 85 8.97 -16.02 -8.32
C ASP A 85 8.39 -15.19 -7.16
N GLY A 86 8.31 -13.86 -7.33
CA GLY A 86 7.61 -12.94 -6.43
C GLY A 86 8.45 -12.44 -5.25
N VAL A 87 9.78 -12.65 -5.25
CA VAL A 87 10.66 -12.17 -4.18
C VAL A 87 11.71 -11.24 -4.75
N ALA A 88 11.78 -10.02 -4.23
CA ALA A 88 12.57 -8.95 -4.82
C ALA A 88 13.26 -8.10 -3.75
N THR A 89 14.30 -7.38 -4.16
CA THR A 89 14.89 -6.30 -3.36
C THR A 89 14.10 -4.99 -3.54
N PRO A 90 14.19 -4.03 -2.61
CA PRO A 90 13.62 -2.70 -2.79
C PRO A 90 14.06 -2.03 -4.09
N ALA A 91 15.34 -2.15 -4.44
CA ALA A 91 15.87 -1.57 -5.68
C ALA A 91 15.25 -2.21 -6.94
N GLN A 92 14.99 -3.52 -6.92
CA GLN A 92 14.29 -4.19 -8.02
C GLN A 92 12.85 -3.69 -8.16
N ILE A 93 12.13 -3.51 -7.04
CA ILE A 93 10.77 -2.98 -7.03
C ILE A 93 10.72 -1.56 -7.59
N ILE A 94 11.56 -0.66 -7.08
CA ILE A 94 11.63 0.75 -7.54
C ILE A 94 11.95 0.82 -9.03
N ASN A 95 12.89 0.01 -9.53
CA ASN A 95 13.19 -0.04 -10.96
C ASN A 95 11.99 -0.59 -11.76
N ALA A 96 11.36 -1.66 -11.30
CA ALA A 96 10.28 -2.32 -12.03
C ALA A 96 9.03 -1.43 -12.18
N VAL A 97 8.60 -0.75 -11.11
CA VAL A 97 7.41 0.13 -11.18
C VAL A 97 7.67 1.38 -12.03
N GLN A 98 8.89 1.91 -12.00
CA GLN A 98 9.30 2.97 -12.90
C GLN A 98 9.33 2.46 -14.34
N GLU A 99 10.03 1.36 -14.61
CA GLU A 99 10.22 0.86 -15.97
C GLU A 99 8.93 0.35 -16.61
N GLY A 100 8.09 -0.38 -15.88
CA GLY A 100 6.88 -1.00 -16.41
C GLY A 100 5.65 -0.09 -16.43
N PHE A 101 5.52 0.84 -15.48
CA PHE A 101 4.31 1.67 -15.34
C PHE A 101 4.58 3.18 -15.31
N ASN A 102 5.84 3.60 -15.42
CA ASN A 102 6.21 5.01 -15.32
C ASN A 102 5.73 5.64 -14.00
N MET A 103 5.76 4.87 -12.89
CA MET A 103 5.56 5.44 -11.57
C MET A 103 6.70 6.42 -11.28
N GLU A 104 6.41 7.59 -10.74
CA GLU A 104 7.46 8.55 -10.41
C GLU A 104 8.38 8.04 -9.29
N SER A 105 9.65 8.47 -9.31
CA SER A 105 10.68 7.98 -8.38
C SER A 105 10.31 8.20 -6.92
N GLN A 106 9.69 9.34 -6.57
CA GLN A 106 9.32 9.66 -5.20
C GLN A 106 8.28 8.66 -4.66
N THR A 107 7.15 8.49 -5.37
CA THR A 107 6.10 7.53 -5.03
C THR A 107 6.64 6.09 -4.99
N ALA A 108 7.47 5.70 -5.95
CA ALA A 108 8.08 4.37 -6.01
C ALA A 108 8.94 4.08 -4.78
N ARG A 109 9.81 5.03 -4.40
CA ARG A 109 10.68 4.90 -3.23
C ARG A 109 9.87 4.85 -1.93
N PHE A 110 8.93 5.78 -1.76
CA PHE A 110 8.11 5.87 -0.55
C PHE A 110 7.33 4.58 -0.29
N THR A 111 6.56 4.12 -1.28
CA THR A 111 5.72 2.91 -1.14
C THR A 111 6.58 1.66 -0.92
N THR A 112 7.71 1.54 -1.63
CA THR A 112 8.61 0.39 -1.50
C THR A 112 9.23 0.32 -0.11
N TYR A 113 9.79 1.41 0.42
CA TYR A 113 10.44 1.38 1.74
C TYR A 113 9.44 1.30 2.88
N ALA A 114 8.25 1.92 2.74
CA ALA A 114 7.16 1.74 3.71
C ALA A 114 6.77 0.26 3.83
N ALA A 115 6.51 -0.42 2.71
CA ALA A 115 6.21 -1.85 2.74
C ALA A 115 7.41 -2.69 3.23
N PHE A 116 8.61 -2.39 2.74
CA PHE A 116 9.81 -3.17 3.08
C PHE A 116 10.15 -3.13 4.57
N LEU A 117 9.93 -2.00 5.25
CA LEU A 117 10.21 -1.86 6.68
C LEU A 117 9.34 -2.77 7.54
N VAL A 118 8.10 -3.07 7.12
CA VAL A 118 7.15 -3.87 7.92
C VAL A 118 7.02 -5.31 7.44
N ASP A 119 7.19 -5.57 6.14
CA ASP A 119 6.96 -6.87 5.52
C ASP A 119 8.23 -7.56 5.00
N GLY A 120 9.31 -6.81 4.84
CA GLY A 120 10.57 -7.29 4.29
C GLY A 120 11.55 -7.82 5.33
N ASN A 121 12.51 -8.62 4.87
CA ASN A 121 13.64 -9.04 5.68
C ASN A 121 14.78 -8.03 5.57
N LEU A 122 14.93 -7.20 6.60
CA LEU A 122 15.95 -6.16 6.66
C LEU A 122 17.38 -6.70 6.70
N VAL A 123 17.61 -7.98 6.99
CA VAL A 123 18.96 -8.59 7.03
C VAL A 123 19.41 -9.04 5.65
N THR A 124 18.48 -9.58 4.84
CA THR A 124 18.80 -10.14 3.51
C THR A 124 18.45 -9.21 2.35
N ASP A 125 17.83 -8.06 2.63
CA ASP A 125 17.38 -7.09 1.62
C ASP A 125 16.31 -7.65 0.65
N LEU A 126 15.41 -8.51 1.15
CA LEU A 126 14.40 -9.20 0.33
C LEU A 126 13.00 -9.08 0.92
N VAL A 127 12.01 -8.92 0.05
CA VAL A 127 10.58 -8.92 0.39
C VAL A 127 9.79 -9.76 -0.59
N SER A 128 8.76 -10.44 -0.09
CA SER A 128 7.77 -11.16 -0.90
C SER A 128 6.66 -10.21 -1.30
N ILE A 129 6.27 -10.20 -2.58
CA ILE A 129 5.13 -9.41 -3.07
C ILE A 129 3.77 -10.01 -2.71
N GLY A 130 3.75 -11.09 -1.94
CA GLY A 130 2.54 -11.77 -1.47
C GLY A 130 2.75 -12.46 -0.12
N GLU A 131 2.51 -13.76 -0.05
CA GLU A 131 2.57 -14.53 1.19
C GLU A 131 3.97 -14.65 1.82
N LYS A 132 4.01 -15.01 3.12
CA LYS A 132 5.24 -15.28 3.86
C LYS A 132 5.97 -16.44 3.23
N THR A 133 7.28 -16.29 3.02
CA THR A 133 8.09 -17.31 2.35
C THR A 133 9.49 -17.41 2.93
N ARG A 134 10.09 -18.59 2.83
CA ARG A 134 11.48 -18.83 3.26
C ARG A 134 12.51 -18.22 2.32
N LYS A 135 12.09 -17.80 1.12
CA LYS A 135 12.94 -17.18 0.11
C LYS A 135 13.48 -15.82 0.53
N THR A 136 12.85 -15.15 1.49
CA THR A 136 13.35 -13.91 2.11
C THR A 136 14.35 -14.19 3.24
N GLY A 137 14.78 -15.44 3.45
CA GLY A 137 15.77 -15.81 4.45
C GLY A 137 15.24 -15.97 5.88
N PRO A 138 16.12 -16.26 6.86
CA PRO A 138 15.73 -16.47 8.25
C PRO A 138 15.12 -15.22 8.90
N ASP A 139 14.06 -15.43 9.67
CA ASP A 139 13.34 -14.33 10.30
C ASP A 139 14.17 -13.65 11.39
N PRO A 140 14.09 -12.31 11.51
CA PRO A 140 14.60 -11.59 12.67
C PRO A 140 13.84 -11.99 13.95
N PRO A 141 14.35 -11.59 15.13
CA PRO A 141 13.64 -11.79 16.38
C PRO A 141 12.23 -11.19 16.34
N LYS A 142 11.27 -11.88 16.97
CA LYS A 142 9.93 -11.33 17.23
C LYS A 142 10.04 -10.00 18.01
N PRO A 143 9.08 -9.07 17.83
CA PRO A 143 7.79 -9.21 17.15
C PRO A 143 7.77 -8.95 15.63
N ALA A 144 8.93 -8.77 14.99
CA ALA A 144 9.01 -8.60 13.54
C ALA A 144 8.31 -9.75 12.78
N ILE A 145 7.55 -9.39 11.73
CA ILE A 145 6.65 -10.32 11.03
C ILE A 145 7.33 -10.95 9.81
N VAL A 146 7.94 -10.10 8.96
CA VAL A 146 8.54 -10.50 7.67
C VAL A 146 7.57 -11.39 6.88
N GLY A 147 6.35 -10.91 6.75
CA GLY A 147 5.22 -11.70 6.25
C GLY A 147 5.01 -11.59 4.74
N GLY A 148 5.75 -10.71 4.06
CA GLY A 148 5.44 -10.31 2.70
C GLY A 148 4.18 -9.43 2.64
N LEU A 149 3.84 -8.96 1.44
CA LEU A 149 2.72 -8.02 1.29
C LEU A 149 1.35 -8.60 1.64
N ASN A 150 1.17 -9.90 1.89
CA ASN A 150 -0.13 -10.39 2.39
C ASN A 150 -0.38 -10.01 3.87
N THR A 151 0.62 -9.49 4.60
CA THR A 151 0.45 -9.13 6.02
C THR A 151 -0.58 -8.01 6.18
N HIS A 152 -1.66 -8.30 6.90
CA HIS A 152 -2.69 -7.33 7.19
C HIS A 152 -2.25 -6.29 8.25
N ALA A 153 -2.79 -5.08 8.14
CA ALA A 153 -2.70 -3.95 9.08
C ALA A 153 -1.32 -3.28 9.22
N VAL A 154 -0.33 -3.64 8.37
CA VAL A 154 0.97 -2.94 8.34
C VAL A 154 1.21 -2.18 7.04
N PHE A 155 0.72 -2.72 5.92
CA PHE A 155 0.67 -2.05 4.62
C PHE A 155 -0.65 -2.36 3.93
N GLU A 156 -0.96 -3.65 3.75
CA GLU A 156 -2.29 -4.08 3.32
C GLU A 156 -3.34 -3.84 4.38
N GLY A 157 -4.55 -3.53 3.94
CA GLY A 157 -5.66 -3.28 4.84
C GLY A 157 -7.01 -3.40 4.15
N ASP A 158 -8.03 -3.04 4.90
CA ASP A 158 -9.42 -3.23 4.50
C ASP A 158 -9.87 -2.26 3.41
N ALA A 159 -11.08 -2.48 2.90
CA ALA A 159 -11.68 -1.70 1.82
C ALA A 159 -10.85 -1.71 0.52
N SER A 160 -10.15 -2.81 0.24
CA SER A 160 -9.48 -2.98 -1.05
C SER A 160 -10.48 -3.02 -2.21
N LEU A 161 -10.10 -2.47 -3.38
CA LEU A 161 -11.02 -2.35 -4.52
C LEU A 161 -11.40 -3.70 -5.13
N THR A 162 -10.48 -4.67 -5.13
CA THR A 162 -10.63 -5.96 -5.83
C THR A 162 -10.26 -7.17 -4.97
N ARG A 163 -9.94 -6.94 -3.69
CA ARG A 163 -9.59 -7.94 -2.67
C ARG A 163 -10.57 -7.79 -1.50
N ALA A 164 -10.93 -8.90 -0.87
CA ALA A 164 -11.76 -8.86 0.32
C ALA A 164 -10.95 -8.39 1.54
N ASP A 165 -11.65 -7.99 2.60
CA ASP A 165 -11.03 -7.69 3.89
C ASP A 165 -10.53 -9.00 4.54
N ILE A 166 -9.42 -8.96 5.30
CA ILE A 166 -8.83 -10.17 5.89
C ILE A 166 -9.79 -10.88 6.84
N PHE A 167 -10.73 -10.14 7.43
CA PHE A 167 -11.77 -10.69 8.31
C PHE A 167 -12.56 -11.82 7.63
N PHE A 168 -12.70 -11.77 6.31
CA PHE A 168 -13.38 -12.80 5.51
C PHE A 168 -12.45 -13.94 5.04
N GLY A 169 -11.17 -13.91 5.41
CA GLY A 169 -10.21 -15.01 5.27
C GLY A 169 -9.12 -14.81 4.21
N ASP A 170 -9.40 -14.11 3.11
CA ASP A 170 -8.47 -13.91 2.00
C ASP A 170 -8.40 -12.43 1.56
N ASN A 171 -7.28 -11.78 1.88
CA ASN A 171 -7.03 -10.37 1.58
C ASN A 171 -6.20 -10.11 0.32
N HIS A 172 -5.86 -11.14 -0.46
CA HIS A 172 -4.85 -11.01 -1.52
C HIS A 172 -5.30 -11.58 -2.86
N SER A 173 -6.16 -12.60 -2.86
CA SER A 173 -6.71 -13.16 -4.09
C SER A 173 -7.63 -12.17 -4.80
N PHE A 174 -7.63 -12.23 -6.12
CA PHE A 174 -8.56 -11.47 -6.94
C PHE A 174 -10.01 -11.91 -6.67
N ASN A 175 -10.89 -10.94 -6.44
CA ASN A 175 -12.31 -11.16 -6.23
C ASN A 175 -13.12 -10.63 -7.42
N GLN A 176 -13.72 -11.53 -8.19
CA GLN A 176 -14.50 -11.19 -9.38
C GLN A 176 -15.71 -10.29 -9.05
N THR A 177 -16.41 -10.55 -7.95
CA THR A 177 -17.59 -9.77 -7.55
C THR A 177 -17.24 -8.32 -7.24
N LEU A 178 -16.07 -8.07 -6.65
CA LEU A 178 -15.56 -6.72 -6.44
C LEU A 178 -15.05 -6.10 -7.75
N TRP A 179 -14.40 -6.90 -8.60
CA TRP A 179 -13.94 -6.46 -9.91
C TRP A 179 -15.07 -5.99 -10.83
N ASP A 180 -16.23 -6.65 -10.79
CA ASP A 180 -17.39 -6.29 -11.60
C ASP A 180 -17.93 -4.87 -11.28
N GLN A 181 -17.48 -4.27 -10.17
CA GLN A 181 -17.82 -2.89 -9.75
C GLN A 181 -16.79 -1.85 -10.21
N MET A 182 -15.66 -2.28 -10.78
CA MET A 182 -14.56 -1.40 -11.16
C MET A 182 -14.93 -0.47 -12.32
N GLY A 183 -14.37 0.74 -12.26
CA GLY A 183 -14.31 1.65 -13.40
C GLY A 183 -13.02 2.46 -13.40
N TYR A 184 -12.75 3.10 -14.54
CA TYR A 184 -11.45 3.72 -14.83
C TYR A 184 -11.56 5.24 -14.99
N THR A 185 -12.67 5.83 -14.56
CA THR A 185 -12.81 7.29 -14.49
C THR A 185 -12.62 7.74 -13.05
N LYS A 186 -12.17 8.99 -12.87
CA LYS A 186 -11.99 9.58 -11.53
C LYS A 186 -13.28 9.56 -10.71
N THR A 187 -14.42 9.85 -11.35
CA THR A 187 -15.74 9.82 -10.71
C THR A 187 -16.08 8.42 -10.20
N VAL A 188 -15.91 7.38 -11.03
CA VAL A 188 -16.19 6.01 -10.59
C VAL A 188 -15.23 5.57 -9.48
N ALA A 189 -13.95 5.98 -9.55
CA ALA A 189 -12.99 5.68 -8.50
C ALA A 189 -13.39 6.31 -7.14
N ALA A 190 -13.94 7.53 -7.14
CA ALA A 190 -14.42 8.19 -5.93
C ALA A 190 -15.62 7.46 -5.31
N GLU A 191 -16.64 7.18 -6.14
CA GLU A 191 -17.83 6.44 -5.70
C GLU A 191 -17.48 5.04 -5.18
N LEU A 192 -16.61 4.31 -5.90
CA LEU A 192 -16.22 2.96 -5.51
C LEU A 192 -15.39 2.96 -4.22
N ARG A 193 -14.44 3.89 -4.06
CA ARG A 193 -13.67 4.03 -2.81
C ARG A 193 -14.60 4.24 -1.62
N PHE A 194 -15.57 5.14 -1.75
CA PHE A 194 -16.55 5.39 -0.69
C PHE A 194 -17.44 4.16 -0.44
N ALA A 195 -17.95 3.53 -1.50
CA ALA A 195 -18.77 2.33 -1.40
C ALA A 195 -18.05 1.18 -0.68
N ARG A 196 -16.76 0.96 -0.98
CA ARG A 196 -15.94 -0.07 -0.31
C ARG A 196 -15.74 0.23 1.18
N ILE A 197 -15.57 1.50 1.56
CA ILE A 197 -15.51 1.90 2.97
C ILE A 197 -16.86 1.60 3.66
N GLN A 198 -17.98 2.00 3.06
CA GLN A 198 -19.31 1.75 3.64
C GLN A 198 -19.62 0.25 3.78
N GLU A 199 -19.24 -0.55 2.78
CA GLU A 199 -19.39 -2.01 2.83
C GLU A 199 -18.60 -2.61 3.99
N SER A 200 -17.32 -2.22 4.16
CA SER A 200 -16.50 -2.71 5.27
C SER A 200 -17.05 -2.24 6.63
N ILE A 201 -17.54 -1.01 6.75
CA ILE A 201 -18.25 -0.56 7.96
C ILE A 201 -19.45 -1.47 8.27
N ALA A 202 -20.23 -1.81 7.25
CA ALA A 202 -21.47 -2.56 7.42
C ALA A 202 -21.28 -4.06 7.65
N THR A 203 -20.13 -4.63 7.28
CA THR A 203 -19.95 -6.10 7.21
C THR A 203 -18.74 -6.62 7.97
N ASN A 204 -17.71 -5.81 8.18
CA ASN A 204 -16.48 -6.21 8.87
C ASN A 204 -16.44 -5.61 10.29
N PRO A 205 -16.68 -6.39 11.35
CA PRO A 205 -16.66 -5.89 12.73
C PRO A 205 -15.26 -5.49 13.22
N GLN A 206 -14.21 -5.84 12.47
CA GLN A 206 -12.81 -5.50 12.74
C GLN A 206 -12.27 -4.46 11.76
N PHE A 207 -13.15 -3.79 10.99
CA PHE A 207 -12.75 -2.82 9.97
C PHE A 207 -11.82 -1.75 10.55
N ASP A 208 -10.61 -1.64 9.99
CA ASP A 208 -9.63 -0.61 10.34
C ASP A 208 -9.25 0.22 9.10
N PHE A 209 -9.47 1.53 9.19
CA PHE A 209 -9.18 2.50 8.15
C PHE A 209 -8.36 3.68 8.71
N THR A 210 -7.40 3.38 9.56
CA THR A 210 -6.41 4.33 10.08
C THR A 210 -5.12 4.35 9.25
N ALA A 211 -4.22 5.29 9.51
CA ALA A 211 -2.92 5.36 8.85
C ALA A 211 -2.04 4.13 9.19
N PRO A 212 -1.28 3.56 8.23
CA PRO A 212 -1.02 4.07 6.88
C PRO A 212 -2.10 3.70 5.84
N ARG A 213 -2.98 2.74 6.14
CA ARG A 213 -4.01 2.25 5.20
C ARG A 213 -4.90 3.35 4.66
N TYR A 214 -5.26 4.31 5.51
CA TYR A 214 -6.05 5.48 5.13
C TYR A 214 -5.49 6.16 3.87
N PHE A 215 -4.19 6.45 3.82
CA PHE A 215 -3.57 7.08 2.65
C PHE A 215 -3.44 6.14 1.46
N THR A 216 -2.98 4.90 1.69
CA THR A 216 -2.75 3.96 0.58
C THR A 216 -4.05 3.60 -0.12
N ALA A 217 -5.16 3.46 0.61
CA ALA A 217 -6.47 3.18 0.06
C ALA A 217 -6.96 4.24 -0.95
N TYR A 218 -6.78 5.54 -0.65
CA TYR A 218 -7.12 6.61 -1.59
C TYR A 218 -6.11 6.70 -2.75
N ALA A 219 -4.81 6.56 -2.47
CA ALA A 219 -3.77 6.57 -3.49
C ALA A 219 -3.98 5.45 -4.53
N GLU A 220 -4.20 4.21 -4.06
CA GLU A 220 -4.42 3.02 -4.88
C GLU A 220 -5.65 3.12 -5.77
N ALA A 221 -6.69 3.84 -5.32
CA ALA A 221 -7.88 4.06 -6.13
C ALA A 221 -7.61 4.94 -7.36
N THR A 222 -6.49 5.65 -7.40
CA THR A 222 -6.06 6.41 -8.57
C THR A 222 -5.32 5.57 -9.62
N PHE A 223 -4.63 4.52 -9.17
CA PHE A 223 -3.68 3.77 -10.00
C PHE A 223 -4.29 3.13 -11.24
N PRO A 224 -5.53 2.60 -11.25
CA PRO A 224 -6.13 2.06 -12.47
C PRO A 224 -6.19 3.08 -13.62
N TYR A 225 -6.55 4.33 -13.35
CA TYR A 225 -6.64 5.34 -14.41
C TYR A 225 -5.33 6.11 -14.64
N VAL A 226 -4.38 6.05 -13.71
CA VAL A 226 -3.05 6.66 -13.86
C VAL A 226 -2.08 5.74 -14.60
N PHE A 227 -2.08 4.45 -14.25
CA PHE A 227 -1.04 3.51 -14.68
C PHE A 227 -1.50 2.38 -15.58
N PHE A 228 -2.80 2.07 -15.65
CA PHE A 228 -3.30 0.93 -16.44
C PHE A 228 -3.98 1.34 -17.75
N GLY A 229 -3.98 2.64 -18.06
CA GLY A 229 -4.30 3.12 -19.41
C GLY A 229 -3.11 2.98 -20.34
N ASP A 230 -3.34 2.54 -21.58
CA ASP A 230 -2.30 2.57 -22.60
C ASP A 230 -1.84 4.03 -22.81
N GLY A 231 -0.55 4.28 -22.66
CA GLY A 231 0.02 5.63 -22.69
C GLY A 231 -0.12 6.37 -24.02
N ARG A 232 -0.60 5.70 -25.09
CA ARG A 232 -0.88 6.31 -26.40
C ARG A 232 -2.34 6.75 -26.54
N VAL A 233 -3.27 6.23 -25.74
CA VAL A 233 -4.72 6.50 -25.89
C VAL A 233 -5.42 6.70 -24.54
N PRO A 234 -6.40 7.63 -24.45
CA PRO A 234 -7.29 7.71 -23.28
C PRO A 234 -8.06 6.38 -23.09
N LEU A 235 -8.03 5.85 -21.86
CA LEU A 235 -8.44 4.51 -21.42
C LEU A 235 -9.59 3.84 -22.21
N LYS A 236 -9.26 2.75 -22.90
CA LYS A 236 -10.16 1.62 -23.15
C LYS A 236 -9.68 0.45 -22.29
N PRO A 237 -10.34 0.10 -21.18
CA PRO A 237 -9.95 -1.04 -20.37
C PRO A 237 -10.35 -2.33 -21.08
N ASP A 238 -9.39 -3.20 -21.36
CA ASP A 238 -9.66 -4.63 -21.42
C ASP A 238 -9.33 -5.24 -20.04
N GLY A 239 -10.06 -6.26 -19.62
CA GLY A 239 -10.04 -6.79 -18.26
C GLY A 239 -8.77 -7.56 -17.88
N THR A 240 -7.59 -7.12 -18.32
CA THR A 240 -6.33 -7.86 -18.24
C THR A 240 -5.49 -7.50 -17.00
N PHE A 241 -5.72 -6.35 -16.38
CA PHE A 241 -4.95 -5.85 -15.24
C PHE A 241 -5.19 -6.64 -13.94
N GLY A 242 -4.50 -7.78 -13.85
CA GLY A 242 -4.51 -8.65 -12.68
C GLY A 242 -3.34 -9.63 -12.61
N GLN A 243 -2.45 -9.60 -13.63
CA GLN A 243 -1.17 -10.31 -13.79
C GLN A 243 -0.64 -10.21 -15.24
N GLN A 244 -1.42 -9.67 -16.18
CA GLN A 244 -1.08 -9.55 -17.59
C GLN A 244 -1.41 -8.14 -18.08
N VAL A 245 -0.67 -7.63 -19.05
CA VAL A 245 -1.06 -6.45 -19.84
C VAL A 245 -1.35 -6.87 -21.28
N PRO A 246 -2.12 -6.08 -22.05
CA PRO A 246 -2.32 -6.32 -23.48
C PRO A 246 -0.99 -6.44 -24.23
N GLU A 247 -0.97 -7.19 -25.33
CA GLU A 247 0.25 -7.39 -26.13
C GLU A 247 0.86 -6.07 -26.63
N ASP A 248 0.02 -5.11 -26.99
CA ASP A 248 0.46 -3.80 -27.47
C ASP A 248 0.43 -2.72 -26.37
N TYR A 249 0.38 -3.09 -25.09
CA TYR A 249 0.29 -2.12 -24.00
C TYR A 249 1.55 -1.26 -23.88
N HIS A 250 1.36 0.05 -23.92
CA HIS A 250 2.41 1.04 -23.67
C HIS A 250 2.22 1.72 -22.31
N ARG A 251 3.31 1.89 -21.53
CA ARG A 251 3.23 2.63 -20.26
C ARG A 251 2.87 4.10 -20.47
N PRO A 252 2.30 4.80 -19.47
CA PRO A 252 2.04 6.24 -19.52
C PRO A 252 3.23 7.07 -20.01
N ALA A 253 2.97 8.20 -20.67
CA ALA A 253 4.00 9.04 -21.27
C ALA A 253 4.79 9.89 -20.25
N THR A 254 4.30 10.03 -19.02
CA THR A 254 4.87 10.91 -17.99
C THR A 254 4.97 10.18 -16.66
N PRO A 255 6.11 10.29 -15.94
CA PRO A 255 6.20 9.83 -14.56
C PRO A 255 5.07 10.40 -13.72
N SER A 256 4.31 9.53 -13.07
CA SER A 256 3.14 9.94 -12.29
C SER A 256 3.12 9.29 -10.91
N GLY A 257 2.65 10.03 -9.92
CA GLY A 257 2.29 9.54 -8.59
C GLY A 257 0.78 9.28 -8.45
N PRO A 258 0.25 9.22 -7.22
CA PRO A 258 -1.18 9.04 -6.93
C PRO A 258 -2.01 10.33 -7.17
N SER A 259 -1.87 10.93 -8.35
CA SER A 259 -2.54 12.20 -8.67
C SER A 259 -4.07 12.03 -8.63
N GLY A 260 -4.73 12.91 -7.86
CA GLY A 260 -6.18 12.89 -7.65
C GLY A 260 -6.64 12.20 -6.37
N ALA A 261 -5.76 11.64 -5.54
CA ALA A 261 -6.16 11.01 -4.27
C ALA A 261 -6.94 11.96 -3.35
N SER A 262 -6.48 13.22 -3.21
CA SER A 262 -7.19 14.26 -2.46
C SER A 262 -8.57 14.55 -3.04
N ALA A 263 -8.72 14.57 -4.37
CA ALA A 263 -10.02 14.80 -5.01
C ALA A 263 -10.99 13.62 -4.78
N LEU A 264 -10.49 12.37 -4.71
CA LEU A 264 -11.32 11.22 -4.33
C LEU A 264 -11.82 11.34 -2.88
N PHE A 265 -10.95 11.80 -1.98
CA PHE A 265 -11.34 12.10 -0.59
C PHE A 265 -12.35 13.26 -0.51
N GLU A 266 -12.12 14.36 -1.22
CA GLU A 266 -13.00 15.54 -1.22
C GLU A 266 -14.41 15.25 -1.74
N ALA A 267 -14.55 14.28 -2.65
CA ALA A 267 -15.85 13.83 -3.15
C ALA A 267 -16.73 13.21 -2.05
N HIS A 268 -16.11 12.42 -1.16
CA HIS A 268 -16.79 11.76 -0.03
C HIS A 268 -15.86 11.73 1.21
N PRO A 269 -15.78 12.82 1.98
CA PRO A 269 -14.87 12.90 3.11
C PRO A 269 -15.23 11.89 4.21
N VAL A 270 -14.27 11.03 4.58
CA VAL A 270 -14.39 10.08 5.69
C VAL A 270 -13.19 10.28 6.60
N GLN A 271 -13.39 10.52 7.90
CA GLN A 271 -12.28 10.61 8.86
C GLN A 271 -11.62 9.23 9.06
N PRO A 272 -10.29 9.15 9.31
CA PRO A 272 -9.66 7.89 9.68
C PRO A 272 -10.29 7.33 10.95
N GLY A 273 -10.38 6.01 11.06
CA GLY A 273 -11.09 5.36 12.16
C GLY A 273 -11.31 3.88 11.94
N LYS A 274 -12.12 3.27 12.81
CA LYS A 274 -12.37 1.81 12.81
C LYS A 274 -13.72 1.46 13.40
N ASN A 275 -14.21 0.26 13.08
CA ASN A 275 -15.32 -0.35 13.81
C ASN A 275 -14.84 -0.77 15.22
N ALA A 276 -15.44 -0.18 16.26
CA ALA A 276 -15.00 -0.40 17.65
C ALA A 276 -15.85 -1.44 18.41
N ASN A 277 -17.13 -1.59 18.05
CA ASN A 277 -18.11 -2.39 18.77
C ASN A 277 -18.98 -3.23 17.80
N GLY A 278 -18.32 -3.93 16.87
CA GLY A 278 -18.98 -4.75 15.84
C GLY A 278 -19.25 -3.99 14.55
N ILE A 279 -20.09 -4.57 13.67
CA ILE A 279 -20.46 -3.90 12.41
C ILE A 279 -21.26 -2.61 12.69
N ASN A 280 -21.19 -1.65 11.77
CA ASN A 280 -21.87 -0.35 11.86
C ASN A 280 -21.52 0.45 13.13
N SER A 281 -20.27 0.39 13.57
CA SER A 281 -19.79 1.05 14.80
C SER A 281 -18.57 1.94 14.56
N TYR A 282 -18.47 2.50 13.35
CA TYR A 282 -17.32 3.26 12.91
C TYR A 282 -17.09 4.46 13.84
N THR A 283 -15.93 4.46 14.48
CA THR A 283 -15.50 5.48 15.43
C THR A 283 -14.25 6.15 14.86
N PRO A 284 -14.30 7.47 14.59
CA PRO A 284 -13.12 8.20 14.15
C PRO A 284 -11.97 8.11 15.16
N ASP A 285 -10.75 8.03 14.65
CA ASP A 285 -9.52 8.05 15.44
C ASP A 285 -8.84 9.42 15.23
N PRO A 286 -8.96 10.36 16.19
CA PRO A 286 -8.39 11.70 16.06
C PRO A 286 -6.86 11.71 16.14
N ASP A 287 -6.23 10.61 16.57
CA ASP A 287 -4.78 10.49 16.68
C ASP A 287 -4.16 9.91 15.40
N SER A 288 -4.98 9.38 14.48
CA SER A 288 -4.52 8.91 13.17
C SER A 288 -4.16 10.08 12.26
N ALA A 289 -3.10 9.89 11.45
CA ALA A 289 -2.78 10.81 10.36
C ALA A 289 -3.87 10.81 9.26
N ASP A 290 -4.05 11.97 8.63
CA ASP A 290 -4.97 12.29 7.55
C ASP A 290 -4.35 13.28 6.53
N PHE A 291 -5.12 13.70 5.53
CA PHE A 291 -4.63 14.57 4.46
C PHE A 291 -4.21 15.99 4.90
N SER A 292 -4.64 16.44 6.08
CA SER A 292 -4.26 17.74 6.67
C SER A 292 -2.94 17.70 7.45
N ASN A 293 -2.54 16.52 7.92
CA ASN A 293 -1.35 16.30 8.74
C ASN A 293 -0.48 15.15 8.19
N PHE A 294 -0.19 15.18 6.89
CA PHE A 294 0.58 14.14 6.19
C PHE A 294 1.91 13.77 6.87
N CYS A 295 2.62 14.72 7.48
CA CYS A 295 3.88 14.40 8.17
C CYS A 295 3.71 13.49 9.39
N LEU A 296 2.51 13.47 10.00
CA LEU A 296 2.18 12.52 11.08
C LEU A 296 2.16 11.07 10.57
N LEU A 297 1.92 10.83 9.27
CA LEU A 297 2.00 9.50 8.67
C LEU A 297 3.39 8.89 8.90
N TYR A 298 4.45 9.65 8.60
CA TYR A 298 5.81 9.15 8.76
C TYR A 298 6.17 8.97 10.23
N THR A 299 5.92 9.98 11.07
CA THR A 299 6.33 9.92 12.47
C THR A 299 5.59 8.83 13.23
N SER A 300 4.28 8.66 13.01
CA SER A 300 3.49 7.55 13.59
C SER A 300 3.92 6.19 13.04
N PHE A 301 4.15 6.07 11.72
CA PHE A 301 4.63 4.84 11.12
C PHE A 301 5.98 4.41 11.72
N ALA A 302 6.94 5.33 11.83
CA ALA A 302 8.27 5.03 12.37
C ALA A 302 8.24 4.75 13.88
N SER A 303 7.55 5.58 14.67
CA SER A 303 7.55 5.50 16.15
C SER A 303 6.57 4.48 16.73
N THR A 304 5.53 4.09 16.00
CA THR A 304 4.51 3.16 16.49
C THR A 304 4.65 1.81 15.81
N ILE A 305 4.56 1.77 14.48
CA ILE A 305 4.52 0.50 13.74
C ILE A 305 5.91 -0.12 13.66
N VAL A 306 6.88 0.62 13.12
CA VAL A 306 8.25 0.09 12.93
C VAL A 306 8.93 -0.16 14.28
N GLN A 307 8.83 0.76 15.24
CA GLN A 307 9.35 0.54 16.59
C GLN A 307 8.64 -0.63 17.30
N GLY A 308 7.34 -0.81 17.09
CA GLY A 308 6.58 -1.95 17.61
C GLY A 308 7.11 -3.29 17.09
N LEU A 309 7.47 -3.36 15.80
CA LEU A 309 8.04 -4.56 15.17
C LEU A 309 9.50 -4.80 15.57
N TYR A 310 10.26 -3.74 15.80
CA TYR A 310 11.69 -3.79 16.14
C TYR A 310 11.98 -2.96 17.40
N PRO A 311 11.58 -3.43 18.59
CA PRO A 311 11.69 -2.64 19.83
C PRO A 311 13.12 -2.54 20.37
N ASN A 312 14.02 -3.47 20.01
CA ASN A 312 15.43 -3.44 20.44
C ASN A 312 16.37 -4.07 19.39
N PRO A 313 16.45 -3.49 18.18
CA PRO A 313 17.26 -4.06 17.11
C PRO A 313 18.75 -3.87 17.43
N LYS A 314 19.58 -4.86 17.11
CA LYS A 314 21.04 -4.83 17.33
C LYS A 314 21.80 -5.20 16.05
N GLY A 315 23.09 -4.87 16.02
CA GLY A 315 24.01 -5.26 14.94
C GLY A 315 23.50 -4.89 13.54
N VAL A 316 23.54 -5.85 12.63
CA VAL A 316 23.13 -5.70 11.22
C VAL A 316 21.69 -5.23 11.09
N LEU A 317 20.77 -5.81 11.88
CA LEU A 317 19.35 -5.45 11.84
C LEU A 317 19.15 -3.97 12.18
N ARG A 318 19.82 -3.48 13.21
CA ARG A 318 19.79 -2.06 13.60
C ARG A 318 20.33 -1.15 12.51
N ARG A 319 21.50 -1.50 11.95
CA ARG A 319 22.14 -0.73 10.86
C ARG A 319 21.21 -0.63 9.65
N ASN A 320 20.67 -1.76 9.20
CA ASN A 320 19.84 -1.81 8.00
C ASN A 320 18.47 -1.15 8.24
N LEU A 321 17.91 -1.24 9.45
CA LEU A 321 16.70 -0.50 9.81
C LEU A 321 16.90 1.01 9.69
N ILE A 322 18.00 1.56 10.23
CA ILE A 322 18.32 2.99 10.14
C ILE A 322 18.47 3.44 8.68
N ILE A 323 19.18 2.66 7.86
CA ILE A 323 19.37 2.98 6.44
C ILE A 323 18.02 3.02 5.71
N ASN A 324 17.15 2.03 5.93
CA ASN A 324 15.85 1.97 5.25
C ASN A 324 14.85 3.02 5.76
N LEU A 325 14.91 3.40 7.03
CA LEU A 325 14.15 4.54 7.56
C LEU A 325 14.61 5.86 6.92
N GLN A 326 15.92 6.06 6.75
CA GLN A 326 16.43 7.23 6.02
C GLN A 326 15.97 7.21 4.55
N ASN A 327 16.04 6.05 3.88
CA ASN A 327 15.57 5.93 2.50
C ASN A 327 14.07 6.26 2.34
N LEU A 328 13.24 5.88 3.33
CA LEU A 328 11.84 6.26 3.40
C LEU A 328 11.68 7.77 3.60
N PHE A 329 12.43 8.36 4.54
CA PHE A 329 12.39 9.79 4.81
C PHE A 329 12.81 10.62 3.60
N ASP A 330 13.91 10.26 2.94
CA ASP A 330 14.39 10.92 1.71
C ASP A 330 13.36 10.82 0.56
N ALA A 331 12.46 9.84 0.60
CA ALA A 331 11.35 9.74 -0.36
C ALA A 331 10.20 10.72 -0.06
N MET A 332 10.25 11.44 1.06
CA MET A 332 9.32 12.52 1.39
C MET A 332 9.92 13.92 1.20
N GLU A 333 11.19 14.02 0.80
CA GLU A 333 11.90 15.29 0.61
C GLU A 333 11.09 16.24 -0.28
N GLY A 334 10.96 17.51 0.14
CA GLY A 334 10.14 18.53 -0.51
C GLY A 334 8.68 18.62 0.00
N ARG A 335 8.29 17.76 0.94
CA ARG A 335 7.14 18.01 1.83
C ARG A 335 7.74 18.52 3.14
N ASP A 336 7.28 19.65 3.67
CA ASP A 336 7.83 20.34 4.86
C ASP A 336 7.68 19.54 6.16
N CYS A 337 8.14 18.29 6.17
CA CYS A 337 8.15 17.37 7.28
C CYS A 337 9.52 17.43 7.93
N GLU A 338 9.57 17.76 9.22
CA GLU A 338 10.82 17.69 9.97
C GLU A 338 11.21 16.22 10.19
N GLN A 339 12.47 15.89 9.87
CA GLN A 339 13.08 14.68 10.39
C GLN A 339 13.36 14.93 11.87
N ASP A 340 12.47 14.49 12.75
CA ASP A 340 12.81 14.47 14.17
C ASP A 340 13.79 13.31 14.42
N ASP A 341 15.05 13.55 14.06
CA ASP A 341 16.18 12.65 14.25
C ASP A 341 16.34 12.24 15.72
N GLU A 342 15.89 13.07 16.68
CA GLU A 342 15.95 12.75 18.11
C GLU A 342 14.76 11.89 18.57
N THR A 343 13.58 12.02 17.97
CA THR A 343 12.42 11.21 18.36
C THR A 343 12.37 9.87 17.63
N VAL A 344 12.76 9.79 16.36
CA VAL A 344 12.73 8.54 15.57
C VAL A 344 13.96 7.65 15.83
N LEU A 345 15.16 8.24 16.01
CA LEU A 345 16.39 7.47 16.22
C LEU A 345 16.84 7.43 17.69
N HIS A 346 16.55 8.44 18.52
CA HIS A 346 16.99 8.47 19.93
C HIS A 346 15.97 7.93 20.94
N LYS A 347 14.65 8.06 20.72
CA LYS A 347 13.64 7.57 21.70
C LYS A 347 13.28 6.07 21.60
N GLY A 348 13.71 5.36 20.56
CA GLY A 348 13.44 3.92 20.41
C GLY A 348 14.62 3.04 19.99
N ILE A 349 15.64 3.59 19.32
CA ILE A 349 16.72 2.79 18.72
C ILE A 349 18.07 3.43 19.09
N ALA A 350 18.39 3.45 20.39
CA ALA A 350 19.59 4.08 20.97
C ALA A 350 20.81 4.10 20.03
N LEU A 351 21.08 5.25 19.41
CA LEU A 351 22.32 5.55 18.70
C LEU A 351 23.46 5.69 19.70
N GLY A 352 24.10 4.56 20.00
CA GLY A 352 25.53 4.56 20.30
C GLY A 352 26.27 5.20 19.12
N ALA A 353 27.13 6.15 19.44
CA ALA A 353 27.72 7.15 18.57
C ALA A 353 28.42 6.65 17.28
N SER A 354 28.60 7.60 16.36
CA SER A 354 29.57 7.64 15.24
C SER A 354 29.06 7.27 13.84
N LEU A 355 28.40 8.23 13.18
CA LEU A 355 28.43 8.37 11.71
C LEU A 355 28.62 9.83 11.23
N ARG A 356 28.96 10.78 12.13
CA ARG A 356 29.24 12.18 11.75
C ARG A 356 30.70 12.49 11.37
N GLN A 357 31.60 11.50 11.32
CA GLN A 357 33.03 11.75 11.03
C GLN A 357 33.54 11.28 9.66
N ALA A 358 32.73 10.62 8.82
CA ALA A 358 33.20 10.13 7.51
C ALA A 358 33.08 11.14 6.34
N GLY A 359 32.60 12.36 6.58
CA GLY A 359 32.34 13.35 5.52
C GLY A 359 33.27 14.58 5.46
N ARG A 360 34.28 14.68 6.34
CA ARG A 360 35.21 15.82 6.37
C ARG A 360 36.66 15.38 6.52
N ALA A 361 37.24 14.76 5.49
CA ALA A 361 38.70 14.67 5.35
C ALA A 361 39.13 14.33 3.92
N SER A 362 39.03 15.31 3.01
CA SER A 362 39.88 15.36 1.81
C SER A 362 39.73 16.71 1.10
N ARG A 363 40.29 17.76 1.70
CA ARG A 363 40.77 18.93 0.94
C ARG A 363 42.29 18.87 0.94
N TRP A 364 42.84 18.48 -0.20
CA TRP A 364 44.23 18.73 -0.51
C TRP A 364 44.40 20.20 -0.90
N SER A 365 45.38 20.80 -0.27
CA SER A 365 45.87 22.16 -0.42
C SER A 365 46.68 22.31 -1.72
N CYS A 366 46.41 23.37 -2.48
CA CYS A 366 47.37 23.99 -3.38
C CYS A 366 47.36 25.51 -3.18
N LEU A 367 48.57 26.08 -3.10
CA LEU A 367 48.92 27.43 -2.69
C LEU A 367 48.80 28.47 -3.83
N SER A 368 48.11 29.60 -3.53
CA SER A 368 48.39 31.03 -3.85
C SER A 368 48.59 31.53 -5.31
N PRO A 369 48.61 32.87 -5.60
CA PRO A 369 48.29 34.05 -4.77
C PRO A 369 47.46 35.21 -5.42
N ARG A 370 46.93 36.08 -4.54
CA ARG A 370 46.73 37.58 -4.61
C ARG A 370 45.88 38.26 -5.71
N ALA A 371 44.82 38.95 -5.24
CA ALA A 371 44.35 40.33 -5.52
C ALA A 371 42.83 40.37 -5.20
N GLY A 372 42.14 41.35 -4.60
CA GLY A 372 42.39 42.71 -4.11
C GLY A 372 41.01 43.43 -4.08
N ARG A 373 40.75 44.27 -3.05
CA ARG A 373 39.68 45.31 -2.94
C ARG A 373 38.24 44.81 -2.74
N SER A 374 37.65 44.94 -1.53
CA SER A 374 36.90 46.07 -0.94
C SER A 374 35.55 46.34 -1.60
N TRP A 375 34.44 46.34 -0.83
CA TRP A 375 33.39 47.38 -0.74
C TRP A 375 32.28 46.97 0.26
N ILE A 376 31.97 47.88 1.20
CA ILE A 376 30.82 47.95 2.13
C ILE A 376 29.98 49.16 1.66
N PRO A 377 28.63 49.14 1.65
CA PRO A 377 27.75 49.66 2.74
C PRO A 377 26.48 48.79 2.97
N SER A 378 26.02 48.47 4.18
CA SER A 378 25.29 49.27 5.21
C SER A 378 23.98 49.93 4.75
N SER A 379 22.83 49.43 5.25
CA SER A 379 21.78 50.26 5.88
C SER A 379 20.70 49.41 6.57
N GLU A 380 20.56 49.63 7.88
CA GLU A 380 19.39 49.35 8.70
C GLU A 380 18.20 50.26 8.30
N TYR A 381 16.95 49.84 8.52
CA TYR A 381 16.08 50.42 9.56
C TYR A 381 14.59 49.99 9.49
N LEU A 382 14.04 49.81 10.70
CA LEU A 382 12.68 50.11 11.20
C LEU A 382 11.49 49.12 11.04
N GLN A 383 11.15 48.56 12.20
CA GLN A 383 9.83 48.13 12.67
C GLN A 383 8.75 49.22 12.52
N ILE A 384 7.47 48.82 12.51
CA ILE A 384 6.36 49.40 13.32
C ILE A 384 5.13 48.48 13.19
N SER A 385 4.55 48.08 14.34
CA SER A 385 3.17 47.56 14.47
C SER A 385 2.18 48.72 14.63
N PRO A 386 0.85 48.48 14.43
CA PRO A 386 -0.02 48.73 15.57
C PRO A 386 -1.18 47.72 15.75
N ARG A 387 -1.67 47.70 16.99
CA ARG A 387 -2.85 46.99 17.54
C ARG A 387 -4.16 47.73 17.24
N TYR A 388 -5.28 47.01 17.36
CA TYR A 388 -6.59 47.30 18.03
C TYR A 388 -7.71 46.50 17.29
N SER A 389 -8.23 45.41 17.87
CA SER A 389 -9.42 45.28 18.75
C SER A 389 -10.76 45.68 18.11
N LEU A 390 -11.68 44.70 17.95
CA LEU A 390 -13.04 44.69 18.53
C LEU A 390 -13.83 43.45 18.05
N ALA A 391 -14.46 42.73 18.98
CA ALA A 391 -15.51 41.73 18.73
C ALA A 391 -16.86 42.42 18.40
N PRO A 392 -17.87 41.69 17.89
CA PRO A 392 -18.91 41.24 18.82
C PRO A 392 -19.50 39.84 18.55
N GLN A 393 -20.03 39.26 19.63
CA GLN A 393 -20.97 38.14 19.66
C GLN A 393 -22.37 38.57 19.19
N VAL A 394 -23.12 37.71 18.51
CA VAL A 394 -24.60 37.66 18.60
C VAL A 394 -25.07 36.19 18.53
N LEU A 395 -25.80 35.81 19.57
CA LEU A 395 -26.59 34.59 19.77
C LEU A 395 -27.72 34.46 18.74
N TRP A 396 -28.23 33.26 18.47
CA TRP A 396 -29.67 32.97 18.61
C TRP A 396 -29.92 31.46 18.74
N SER A 397 -30.93 31.18 19.56
CA SER A 397 -31.36 29.92 20.15
C SER A 397 -32.30 29.10 19.26
N SER A 398 -32.42 27.81 19.60
CA SER A 398 -33.36 26.77 19.13
C SER A 398 -34.86 27.16 19.19
N PRO A 399 -35.79 26.34 18.63
CA PRO A 399 -36.30 25.22 19.41
C PRO A 399 -36.65 23.92 18.64
N LEU A 400 -36.73 22.88 19.46
CA LEU A 400 -37.18 21.50 19.25
C LEU A 400 -38.53 21.35 18.52
N SER A 401 -38.69 20.23 17.81
CA SER A 401 -39.98 19.57 17.63
C SER A 401 -39.79 18.04 17.71
N ARG A 402 -40.34 17.45 18.77
CA ARG A 402 -40.49 15.99 18.93
C ARG A 402 -41.66 15.50 18.07
N VAL A 403 -41.51 14.36 17.42
CA VAL A 403 -42.63 13.47 17.09
C VAL A 403 -42.26 12.04 17.49
N ASN A 404 -43.00 11.51 18.47
CA ASN A 404 -43.03 10.10 18.83
C ASN A 404 -44.04 9.39 17.93
N TYR A 405 -43.76 8.18 17.45
CA TYR A 405 -44.79 7.14 17.28
C TYR A 405 -44.24 5.73 17.55
N ARG A 406 -45.05 4.97 18.29
CA ARG A 406 -44.83 3.61 18.81
C ARG A 406 -44.92 2.55 17.70
N GLY A 407 -44.15 1.46 17.84
CA GLY A 407 -44.25 0.26 17.00
C GLY A 407 -45.45 -0.65 17.32
N PRO A 408 -45.47 -1.86 16.73
CA PRO A 408 -45.75 -3.04 17.53
C PRO A 408 -44.96 -4.33 17.17
N GLN A 409 -44.69 -5.09 18.24
CA GLN A 409 -44.83 -6.55 18.39
C GLN A 409 -43.94 -7.56 17.62
N ARG A 410 -43.18 -8.26 18.48
CA ARG A 410 -42.60 -9.62 18.44
C ARG A 410 -43.24 -10.64 17.48
N TYR A 411 -42.38 -11.45 16.87
CA TYR A 411 -42.61 -12.88 16.64
C TYR A 411 -41.37 -13.70 17.04
N ARG A 412 -41.60 -14.88 17.61
CA ARG A 412 -40.64 -15.81 18.21
C ARG A 412 -40.87 -17.19 17.58
N SER A 413 -39.82 -17.88 17.15
CA SER A 413 -39.77 -19.35 16.92
C SER A 413 -38.29 -19.73 16.78
N SER A 414 -37.65 -20.27 17.81
CA SER A 414 -37.57 -21.70 18.21
C SER A 414 -36.67 -22.54 17.30
N GLU A 415 -35.61 -23.07 17.93
CA GLU A 415 -34.63 -24.04 17.44
C GLU A 415 -35.27 -25.37 16.98
N SER A 416 -34.59 -26.09 16.07
CA SER A 416 -34.46 -27.55 16.17
C SER A 416 -33.26 -28.08 15.36
N ASN A 417 -32.54 -29.00 15.99
CA ASN A 417 -31.47 -29.85 15.46
C ASN A 417 -32.00 -30.88 14.43
N GLY A 418 -31.13 -31.35 13.52
CA GLY A 418 -31.41 -32.56 12.73
C GLY A 418 -30.30 -32.95 11.76
N SER A 419 -29.61 -34.05 12.09
CA SER A 419 -28.55 -34.73 11.34
C SER A 419 -29.09 -35.64 10.21
N ALA A 420 -28.21 -36.00 9.26
CA ALA A 420 -28.14 -37.24 8.43
C ALA A 420 -27.90 -36.94 6.93
N ILE A 421 -26.74 -37.32 6.37
CA ILE A 421 -26.46 -38.57 5.62
C ILE A 421 -27.37 -38.75 4.39
N GLY A 422 -26.76 -38.78 3.19
CA GLY A 422 -27.46 -39.12 1.95
C GLY A 422 -26.60 -38.98 0.69
N SER A 423 -25.61 -39.85 0.54
CA SER A 423 -24.91 -40.11 -0.72
C SER A 423 -25.87 -40.68 -1.78
N LEU A 424 -25.88 -40.13 -3.00
CA LEU A 424 -26.40 -40.82 -4.19
C LEU A 424 -25.58 -40.44 -5.43
N ARG A 425 -24.90 -41.45 -5.97
CA ARG A 425 -24.27 -41.46 -7.29
C ARG A 425 -25.29 -41.93 -8.33
N PHE A 426 -25.33 -41.28 -9.48
CA PHE A 426 -25.55 -41.81 -10.84
C PHE A 426 -24.89 -40.75 -11.76
N GLY A 427 -23.98 -41.00 -12.69
CA GLY A 427 -23.76 -42.16 -13.55
C GLY A 427 -24.49 -41.95 -14.88
N GLY A 428 -23.82 -41.47 -15.94
CA GLY A 428 -24.34 -41.59 -17.31
C GLY A 428 -24.05 -40.46 -18.30
N GLN A 429 -23.03 -40.70 -19.13
CA GLN A 429 -22.64 -40.16 -20.44
C GLN A 429 -23.62 -39.35 -21.33
N ALA A 430 -23.01 -38.33 -21.96
CA ALA A 430 -22.99 -37.98 -23.39
C ALA A 430 -24.27 -37.62 -24.17
N GLY A 431 -24.22 -36.49 -24.88
CA GLY A 431 -25.12 -36.21 -26.00
C GLY A 431 -25.12 -34.76 -26.48
N LEU A 432 -24.21 -34.42 -27.39
CA LEU A 432 -24.26 -33.22 -28.23
C LEU A 432 -25.49 -33.26 -29.14
N ARG A 433 -26.35 -32.23 -29.15
CA ARG A 433 -27.14 -31.83 -30.34
C ARG A 433 -27.46 -30.34 -30.35
N VAL A 434 -27.22 -29.75 -31.52
CA VAL A 434 -27.53 -28.38 -31.95
C VAL A 434 -28.99 -28.33 -32.45
N GLY A 435 -29.71 -27.24 -32.18
CA GLY A 435 -31.04 -26.98 -32.75
C GLY A 435 -31.70 -25.68 -32.26
N THR A 436 -31.68 -24.68 -33.14
CA THR A 436 -32.35 -23.36 -33.21
C THR A 436 -33.79 -23.18 -32.65
N TYR A 437 -34.01 -22.06 -31.93
CA TYR A 437 -35.05 -20.98 -32.03
C TYR A 437 -36.45 -21.29 -32.66
N ILE A 438 -37.65 -20.85 -32.21
CA ILE A 438 -38.20 -19.56 -31.67
C ILE A 438 -39.53 -19.84 -30.84
N PRO A 439 -40.40 -18.87 -30.41
CA PRO A 439 -40.61 -18.34 -29.04
C PRO A 439 -41.99 -18.67 -28.38
N PHE A 440 -42.23 -18.30 -27.11
CA PHE A 440 -43.40 -17.52 -26.62
C PHE A 440 -43.44 -17.35 -25.07
N ALA A 441 -43.65 -16.09 -24.65
CA ALA A 441 -44.37 -15.53 -23.48
C ALA A 441 -44.15 -15.99 -22.01
N GLU A 442 -43.60 -15.03 -21.23
CA GLU A 442 -44.04 -14.47 -19.94
C GLU A 442 -44.79 -15.32 -18.89
N ALA A 443 -44.16 -15.43 -17.70
CA ALA A 443 -44.83 -15.22 -16.41
C ALA A 443 -43.81 -14.67 -15.40
N ALA A 444 -44.07 -13.46 -14.91
CA ALA A 444 -43.25 -12.72 -13.95
C ALA A 444 -43.68 -13.01 -12.51
N ILE A 445 -42.72 -13.28 -11.61
CA ILE A 445 -42.79 -12.96 -10.18
C ILE A 445 -41.42 -12.38 -9.81
N GLY A 446 -41.44 -11.11 -9.42
CA GLY A 446 -40.28 -10.21 -9.42
C GLY A 446 -39.36 -10.32 -8.21
N THR A 447 -38.08 -10.15 -8.49
CA THR A 447 -37.05 -9.67 -7.56
C THR A 447 -36.72 -8.23 -7.96
N MET A 448 -36.87 -7.28 -7.03
CA MET A 448 -36.54 -5.87 -7.23
C MET A 448 -35.02 -5.71 -7.34
N SER A 449 -34.53 -5.47 -8.56
CA SER A 449 -33.18 -5.00 -8.85
C SER A 449 -33.21 -3.46 -8.93
N LEU A 450 -32.37 -2.79 -8.15
CA LEU A 450 -32.01 -1.39 -8.35
C LEU A 450 -31.26 -1.25 -9.70
N ARG A 451 -32.01 -0.98 -10.76
CA ARG A 451 -31.51 -0.35 -11.99
C ARG A 451 -32.54 0.67 -12.44
N LYS A 452 -32.38 1.92 -12.01
CA LYS A 452 -32.90 3.13 -12.66
C LYS A 452 -32.38 4.32 -11.88
N GLU A 453 -31.31 4.94 -12.38
CA GLU A 453 -31.08 6.40 -12.38
C GLU A 453 -29.66 6.75 -12.86
N ILE A 454 -29.28 6.31 -14.07
CA ILE A 454 -28.23 7.01 -14.83
C ILE A 454 -28.60 6.95 -16.30
N GLN A 455 -29.43 7.89 -16.76
CA GLN A 455 -29.51 8.32 -18.16
C GLN A 455 -30.30 9.62 -18.28
N ALA A 456 -29.61 10.76 -18.18
CA ALA A 456 -29.99 12.01 -18.86
C ALA A 456 -28.87 13.07 -18.71
N PHE A 457 -27.76 12.89 -19.43
CA PHE A 457 -26.95 14.03 -19.90
C PHE A 457 -26.43 13.66 -21.29
N ARG A 458 -27.22 14.00 -22.31
CA ARG A 458 -26.70 14.14 -23.68
C ARG A 458 -26.22 15.58 -23.82
N LEU A 459 -24.93 15.73 -24.08
CA LEU A 459 -24.34 16.93 -24.63
C LEU A 459 -24.97 17.17 -26.01
N SER A 460 -25.56 18.35 -26.20
CA SER A 460 -25.73 18.94 -27.52
C SER A 460 -24.45 19.71 -27.84
N ASP A 461 -23.74 19.23 -28.84
CA ASP A 461 -22.81 20.05 -29.62
C ASP A 461 -23.60 21.20 -30.25
N ASP A 462 -23.14 22.44 -30.05
CA ASP A 462 -23.44 23.52 -30.99
C ASP A 462 -22.15 24.31 -31.26
N LEU A 463 -21.79 24.31 -32.54
CA LEU A 463 -20.77 25.12 -33.18
C LEU A 463 -21.33 26.54 -33.37
N GLY A 464 -20.56 27.58 -33.04
CA GLY A 464 -20.91 28.96 -33.43
C GLY A 464 -19.97 30.03 -32.87
N GLU A 465 -19.07 30.48 -33.76
CA GLU A 465 -18.17 31.66 -33.74
C GLU A 465 -17.03 31.79 -32.70
#